data_AF-M5PPT7-F1
#
_entry.id   AF-M5PPT7-F1
#
_cell.length_a   1.000
_cell.length_b   1.000
_cell.length_c   1.000
_cell.angle_alpha   90.00
_cell.angle_beta   90.00
_cell.angle_gamma   90.00
#
_symmetry.space_group_name_H-M   'P 1'
#
loop_
_entity.id
_entity.type
_entity.pdbx_description
1 polymer ?
#
loop_
_entity_poly.entity_id
_entity_poly.type
_entity_poly.pdbx_seq_one_letter_code
_entity_poly.pdbx_strand_id
1 'polypeptide(L)'
;MCACVCLTKLNKAGMEALNRGDYLTATELLIRAARKAEALGSDVLQAKIRNNLGLLMQAQGLRDQAATNFRLAQRHTAKRLGMDNSLYARITNNLAKVEGQENVF
;
A
#
# COMPACT_ATOMS: atom_id res chain seq x y z
N MET A 1 2.11 -8.28 22.67
CA MET A 1 2.32 -6.95 22.04
C MET A 1 3.40 -6.88 20.94
N CYS A 2 4.09 -7.98 20.57
CA CYS A 2 5.27 -7.90 19.69
C CYS A 2 4.98 -7.78 18.17
N ALA A 3 3.87 -8.36 17.69
CA ALA A 3 3.61 -8.49 16.25
C ALA A 3 3.28 -7.17 15.53
N CYS A 4 2.51 -6.28 16.16
CA CYS A 4 2.14 -4.99 15.56
C CYS A 4 3.34 -4.02 15.48
N VAL A 5 4.19 -4.00 16.51
CA VAL A 5 5.42 -3.17 16.52
C VAL A 5 6.39 -3.62 15.44
N CYS A 6 6.52 -4.93 15.22
CA CYS A 6 7.32 -5.49 14.14
C CYS A 6 6.78 -5.04 12.76
N LEU A 7 5.47 -5.04 12.56
CA LEU A 7 4.85 -4.61 11.30
C LEU A 7 5.09 -3.14 10.98
N THR A 8 4.90 -2.24 11.95
CA THR A 8 5.12 -0.80 11.73
C THR A 8 6.58 -0.50 11.36
N LYS A 9 7.53 -1.20 11.99
CA LYS A 9 8.96 -1.10 11.66
C LYS A 9 9.25 -1.57 10.24
N LEU A 10 8.72 -2.72 9.83
CA LEU A 10 8.88 -3.24 8.46
C LEU A 10 8.32 -2.26 7.42
N ASN A 11 7.13 -1.73 7.67
CA ASN A 11 6.50 -0.76 6.76
C ASN A 11 7.34 0.51 6.60
N LYS A 12 7.81 1.06 7.72
CA LYS A 12 8.62 2.28 7.72
C LYS A 12 9.95 2.04 6.98
N ALA A 13 10.66 0.97 7.31
CA ALA A 13 11.93 0.62 6.66
C ALA A 13 11.75 0.35 5.15
N GLY A 14 10.65 -0.28 4.75
CA GLY A 14 10.32 -0.49 3.34
C GLY A 14 10.11 0.81 2.58
N MET A 15 9.38 1.77 3.16
CA MET A 15 9.19 3.10 2.56
C MET A 15 10.49 3.92 2.52
N GLU A 16 11.34 3.79 3.54
CA GLU A 16 12.66 4.43 3.54
C GLU A 16 13.57 3.85 2.44
N ALA A 17 13.56 2.54 2.23
CA ALA A 17 14.27 1.90 1.13
C ALA A 17 13.75 2.38 -0.22
N LEU A 18 12.42 2.48 -0.39
CA LEU A 18 11.80 3.03 -1.59
C LEU A 18 12.25 4.47 -1.86
N ASN A 19 12.26 5.33 -0.84
CA ASN A 19 12.71 6.72 -0.98
C ASN A 19 14.19 6.84 -1.37
N ARG A 20 15.01 5.81 -1.08
CA ARG A 20 16.41 5.71 -1.52
C ARG A 20 16.58 5.08 -2.92
N GLY A 21 15.50 4.68 -3.57
CA GLY A 21 15.52 3.95 -4.84
C GLY A 21 15.90 2.47 -4.72
N ASP A 22 16.00 1.93 -3.50
CA ASP A 22 16.26 0.51 -3.28
C ASP A 22 14.94 -0.29 -3.36
N TYR A 23 14.52 -0.54 -4.60
CA TYR A 23 13.27 -1.23 -4.89
C TYR A 23 13.26 -2.69 -4.43
N LEU A 24 14.42 -3.36 -4.41
CA LEU A 24 14.52 -4.75 -3.97
C LEU A 24 14.22 -4.84 -2.48
N THR A 25 14.93 -4.07 -1.65
CA THR A 25 14.72 -4.05 -0.20
C THR A 25 13.32 -3.56 0.13
N ALA A 26 12.81 -2.53 -0.56
CA ALA A 26 11.45 -2.05 -0.36
C ALA A 26 10.39 -3.14 -0.61
N THR A 27 10.56 -3.90 -1.70
CA THR A 27 9.66 -5.00 -2.07
C THR A 27 9.65 -6.08 -0.99
N GLU A 28 10.82 -6.55 -0.56
CA GLU A 28 10.91 -7.59 0.46
C GLU A 28 10.26 -7.18 1.79
N LEU A 29 10.56 -5.96 2.25
CA LEU A 29 10.06 -5.45 3.53
C LEU A 29 8.54 -5.24 3.51
N LEU A 30 8.00 -4.65 2.44
CA LEU A 30 6.57 -4.39 2.33
C LEU A 30 5.76 -5.67 2.12
N ILE A 31 6.26 -6.68 1.39
CA ILE A 31 5.61 -8.00 1.28
C ILE A 31 5.59 -8.71 2.64
N ARG A 32 6.69 -8.68 3.40
CA ARG A 32 6.72 -9.25 4.76
C ARG A 32 5.73 -8.53 5.69
N ALA A 33 5.62 -7.21 5.59
CA ALA A 33 4.63 -6.44 6.34
C ALA A 33 3.19 -6.82 5.95
N ALA A 34 2.92 -7.05 4.66
CA ALA A 34 1.60 -7.42 4.16
C ALA A 34 1.14 -8.78 4.72
N ARG A 35 2.02 -9.80 4.65
CA ARG A 35 1.75 -11.13 5.21
C ARG A 35 1.46 -11.07 6.72
N LYS A 36 2.18 -10.24 7.46
CA LYS A 36 1.91 -10.03 8.89
C LYS A 36 0.58 -9.29 9.12
N ALA A 37 0.24 -8.30 8.30
CA ALA A 37 -1.02 -7.58 8.42
C ALA A 37 -2.23 -8.50 8.21
N GLU A 38 -2.10 -9.42 7.25
CA GLU A 38 -3.07 -10.46 6.94
C GLU A 38 -3.21 -11.47 8.08
N ALA A 39 -2.10 -11.98 8.61
CA ALA A 39 -2.10 -12.88 9.76
C ALA A 39 -2.72 -12.25 11.03
N LEU A 40 -2.63 -10.93 11.17
CA LEU A 40 -3.27 -10.18 12.27
C LEU A 40 -4.76 -9.87 12.02
N GLY A 41 -5.29 -10.14 10.84
CA GLY A 41 -6.69 -9.88 10.49
C GLY A 41 -7.09 -8.40 10.52
N SER A 42 -6.13 -7.46 10.54
CA SER A 42 -6.44 -6.04 10.67
C SER A 42 -6.64 -5.38 9.30
N ASP A 43 -7.90 -5.11 8.96
CA ASP A 43 -8.27 -4.40 7.72
C ASP A 43 -7.54 -3.04 7.60
N VAL A 44 -7.40 -2.30 8.70
CA VAL A 44 -6.69 -0.99 8.69
C VAL A 44 -5.21 -1.13 8.38
N LEU A 45 -4.53 -2.11 8.97
CA LEU A 45 -3.11 -2.34 8.68
C LEU A 45 -2.93 -2.83 7.24
N GLN A 46 -3.77 -3.76 6.82
CA GLN A 46 -3.80 -4.26 5.45
C GLN A 46 -3.98 -3.13 4.43
N ALA A 47 -4.91 -2.20 4.67
CA ALA A 47 -5.10 -1.03 3.82
C ALA A 47 -3.84 -0.16 3.71
N LYS A 48 -3.21 0.17 4.85
CA LYS A 48 -1.99 1.00 4.86
C LYS A 48 -0.83 0.35 4.12
N ILE A 49 -0.58 -0.95 4.34
CA ILE A 49 0.50 -1.66 3.66
C ILE A 49 0.22 -1.80 2.16
N ARG A 50 -1.01 -2.14 1.78
CA ARG A 50 -1.37 -2.27 0.36
C ARG A 50 -1.28 -0.94 -0.39
N ASN A 51 -1.65 0.18 0.24
CA ASN A 51 -1.39 1.50 -0.33
C ASN A 51 0.11 1.72 -0.62
N ASN A 52 0.98 1.34 0.31
CA ASN A 52 2.43 1.48 0.15
C ASN A 52 3.00 0.54 -0.93
N LEU A 53 2.49 -0.70 -1.03
CA LEU A 53 2.80 -1.59 -2.15
C LEU A 53 2.35 -1.00 -3.49
N GLY A 54 1.18 -0.35 -3.54
CA GLY A 54 0.72 0.36 -4.73
C GLY A 54 1.70 1.44 -5.18
N LEU A 55 2.20 2.26 -4.24
CA LEU A 55 3.21 3.28 -4.51
C LEU A 55 4.53 2.68 -5.00
N LEU A 56 4.98 1.59 -4.38
CA LEU A 56 6.18 0.85 -4.81
C LEU A 56 6.04 0.33 -6.25
N MET A 57 4.91 -0.30 -6.58
CA MET A 57 4.65 -0.81 -7.93
C MET A 57 4.57 0.31 -8.95
N GLN A 58 3.94 1.44 -8.59
CA GLN A 58 3.91 2.63 -9.44
C GLN A 58 5.31 3.17 -9.71
N ALA A 59 6.18 3.24 -8.70
CA ALA A 59 7.56 3.69 -8.85
C ALA A 59 8.40 2.76 -9.74
N GLN A 60 8.07 1.46 -9.79
CA GLN A 60 8.67 0.47 -10.69
C GLN A 60 8.03 0.44 -12.09
N GLY A 61 7.04 1.30 -12.37
CA GLY A 61 6.31 1.31 -13.65
C GLY A 61 5.27 0.19 -13.82
N LEU A 62 5.02 -0.62 -12.78
CA LEU A 62 4.08 -1.74 -12.78
C LEU A 62 2.65 -1.24 -12.48
N ARG A 63 2.06 -0.54 -13.45
CA ARG A 63 0.77 0.18 -13.31
C ARG A 63 -0.38 -0.72 -12.87
N ASP A 64 -0.57 -1.86 -13.53
CA ASP A 64 -1.69 -2.78 -13.23
C ASP A 64 -1.61 -3.36 -11.82
N GLN A 65 -0.39 -3.67 -11.38
CA GLN A 65 -0.13 -4.17 -10.03
C GLN A 65 -0.34 -3.05 -9.00
N ALA A 66 0.02 -1.82 -9.32
CA ALA A 66 -0.24 -0.65 -8.48
C ALA A 66 -1.76 -0.43 -8.30
N ALA A 67 -2.51 -0.41 -9.41
CA ALA A 67 -3.97 -0.24 -9.38
C ALA A 67 -4.65 -1.34 -8.57
N THR A 68 -4.23 -2.60 -8.75
CA THR A 68 -4.75 -3.73 -7.96
C THR A 68 -4.53 -3.53 -6.47
N ASN A 69 -3.32 -3.13 -6.06
CA ASN A 69 -3.01 -2.87 -4.65
C ASN A 69 -3.81 -1.70 -4.08
N PHE A 70 -3.99 -0.61 -4.83
CA PHE A 70 -4.81 0.52 -4.40
C PHE A 70 -6.29 0.16 -4.28
N ARG A 71 -6.86 -0.59 -5.22
CA ARG A 71 -8.26 -1.07 -5.12
C ARG A 71 -8.47 -1.96 -3.90
N LEU A 72 -7.55 -2.86 -3.60
CA LEU A 72 -7.62 -3.67 -2.38
C LEU A 72 -7.52 -2.80 -1.12
N ALA A 73 -6.57 -1.85 -1.07
CA ALA A 73 -6.44 -0.93 0.05
C ALA A 73 -7.72 -0.09 0.27
N GLN A 74 -8.34 0.37 -0.81
CA GLN A 74 -9.59 1.12 -0.80
C GLN A 74 -10.73 0.29 -0.22
N ARG A 75 -10.87 -0.98 -0.64
CA ARG A 75 -11.88 -1.92 -0.13
C ARG A 75 -11.74 -2.14 1.38
N HIS A 76 -10.53 -2.42 1.87
CA HIS A 76 -10.29 -2.59 3.31
C HIS A 76 -10.58 -1.31 4.10
N THR A 77 -10.21 -0.15 3.56
CA THR A 77 -10.46 1.14 4.20
C THR A 77 -11.95 1.43 4.28
N ALA A 78 -12.69 1.28 3.17
CA ALA A 78 -14.13 1.49 3.14
C ALA A 78 -14.86 0.59 4.14
N LYS A 79 -14.49 -0.70 4.18
CA LYS A 79 -15.10 -1.69 5.09
C LYS A 79 -14.91 -1.32 6.56
N ARG A 80 -13.75 -0.79 6.95
CA ARG A 80 -13.39 -0.62 8.37
C ARG A 80 -13.47 0.81 8.89
N LEU A 81 -13.22 1.80 8.04
CA LEU A 81 -13.14 3.21 8.40
C LEU A 81 -14.17 4.09 7.68
N GLY A 82 -14.89 3.54 6.69
CA GLY A 82 -15.80 4.32 5.85
C GLY A 82 -15.09 5.09 4.73
N MET A 83 -15.89 5.74 3.88
CA MET A 83 -15.41 6.49 2.71
C MET A 83 -15.03 7.94 3.03
N ASP A 84 -15.53 8.51 4.14
CA ASP A 84 -15.23 9.89 4.57
C ASP A 84 -13.87 10.03 5.28
N ASN A 85 -13.08 8.96 5.33
CA ASN A 85 -11.78 8.98 5.99
C ASN A 85 -10.67 9.50 5.07
N SER A 86 -9.73 10.27 5.62
CA SER A 86 -8.57 10.80 4.89
C SER A 86 -7.69 9.73 4.23
N LEU A 87 -7.64 8.51 4.79
CA LEU A 87 -6.95 7.39 4.17
C LEU A 87 -7.65 6.92 2.89
N TYR A 88 -8.98 6.87 2.89
CA TYR A 88 -9.77 6.48 1.72
C TYR A 88 -9.57 7.49 0.58
N ALA A 89 -9.67 8.79 0.89
CA ALA A 89 -9.43 9.87 -0.07
C ALA A 89 -8.02 9.78 -0.68
N ARG A 90 -6.99 9.54 0.14
CA ARG A 90 -5.61 9.41 -0.35
C ARG A 90 -5.42 8.21 -1.27
N ILE A 91 -5.97 7.05 -0.91
CA ILE A 91 -5.88 5.85 -1.76
C ILE A 91 -6.60 6.08 -3.09
N THR A 92 -7.76 6.74 -3.05
CA THR A 92 -8.55 7.05 -4.26
C THR A 92 -7.79 7.98 -5.19
N ASN A 93 -7.12 9.00 -4.66
CA ASN A 93 -6.27 9.89 -5.46
C ASN A 93 -5.09 9.14 -6.09
N ASN A 94 -4.45 8.22 -5.35
CA ASN A 94 -3.37 7.40 -5.89
C ASN A 94 -3.86 6.45 -6.99
N LEU A 95 -5.04 5.84 -6.81
CA LEU A 95 -5.66 4.97 -7.79
C LEU A 95 -5.98 5.75 -9.07
N ALA A 96 -6.65 6.91 -8.95
CA ALA A 96 -6.95 7.79 -10.08
C ALA A 96 -5.69 8.25 -10.81
N LYS A 97 -4.57 8.48 -10.11
CA LYS A 97 -3.29 8.80 -10.75
C LYS A 97 -2.71 7.62 -11.53
N VAL A 98 -2.95 6.37 -11.13
CA VAL A 98 -2.47 5.20 -11.87
C VAL A 98 -3.38 4.86 -13.03
N GLU A 99 -4.70 4.94 -12.85
CA GLU A 99 -5.68 4.66 -13.92
C GLU A 99 -5.73 5.81 -14.94
N GLY A 100 -5.62 7.06 -14.48
CA GLY A 100 -5.72 8.25 -15.33
C GLY A 100 -4.55 8.49 -16.28
N GLN A 101 -3.40 7.82 -16.12
CA GLN A 101 -2.34 7.87 -17.16
C GLN A 101 -2.50 6.77 -18.22
N GLU A 102 -3.64 6.08 -18.29
CA GLU A 102 -4.05 5.31 -19.48
C GLU A 102 -4.67 6.19 -20.59
N ASN A 103 -4.89 7.48 -20.35
CA ASN A 103 -5.57 8.35 -21.32
C ASN A 103 -4.60 9.32 -22.00
N VAL A 104 -3.80 8.79 -22.92
CA VAL A 104 -3.18 9.58 -24.01
C VAL A 104 -3.31 8.77 -25.29
N PHE A 105 -4.39 9.01 -26.03
CA PHE A 105 -4.49 8.71 -27.46
C PHE A 105 -4.48 10.05 -28.21
#